data_AF-A0A0R1HIQ5-F1
#
_entry.id   AF-A0A0R1HIQ5-F1
#
_cell.length_a   1.000
_cell.length_b   1.000
_cell.length_c   1.000
_cell.angle_alpha   90.00
_cell.angle_beta   90.00
_cell.angle_gamma   90.00
#
_symmetry.space_group_name_H-M   'P 1'
#
loop_
_entity.id
_entity.type
_entity.pdbx_description
1 polymer ?
#
loop_
_entity_poly.entity_id
_entity_poly.type
_entity_poly.pdbx_seq_one_letter_code
_entity_poly.pdbx_strand_id
1 'polypeptide(L)'
;MKIDWQYTGTSPQKVKTFLKGEGVSRRLLATLKYRGGRLLVNDNEQWAIDFIQQNDKVSIVLPAEKNKNELKKSFVPIDIAFEDRDFLILNKPAHVASIPSFLHPEDTLINRVAGYYDNCHLEEFVPHIATRLDRDTSGLVLFAKHRFAHALLDQQLQNHQINKFYTAFVEGKLTDDHGLIDEPIQRDPESFIKRQVGHGEGSQVASTEYWLERSTQDASQYRIQLHTGRTHQIRVHFASTGHPLVGDTLYGGHVDMPMERQALHCSEIEFYQPFTHRMVNVQSPIALDMQKFINKNK
;
A
#
# COMPACT_ATOMS: atom_id res chain seq x y z
N MET A 1 -1.67 9.44 -20.99
CA MET A 1 -2.72 9.85 -20.02
C MET A 1 -2.73 11.37 -19.85
N LYS A 2 -3.88 12.05 -19.98
CA LYS A 2 -4.04 13.51 -19.76
C LYS A 2 -4.65 13.76 -18.37
N ILE A 3 -4.12 14.72 -17.63
CA ILE A 3 -4.63 15.17 -16.33
C ILE A 3 -4.88 16.66 -16.43
N ASP A 4 -6.05 17.08 -15.97
CA ASP A 4 -6.57 18.44 -16.10
C ASP A 4 -6.83 19.06 -14.74
N TRP A 5 -6.52 20.34 -14.63
CA TRP A 5 -6.89 21.20 -13.51
C TRP A 5 -7.48 22.51 -14.02
N GLN A 6 -8.31 23.10 -13.18
CA GLN A 6 -8.84 24.45 -13.36
C GLN A 6 -8.14 25.38 -12.36
N TYR A 7 -7.43 26.41 -12.85
CA TYR A 7 -6.82 27.36 -11.92
C TYR A 7 -7.86 28.31 -11.33
N THR A 8 -8.10 28.19 -10.02
CA THR A 8 -9.12 28.97 -9.28
C THR A 8 -8.55 30.18 -8.52
N GLY A 9 -7.22 30.38 -8.56
CA GLY A 9 -6.57 31.48 -7.84
C GLY A 9 -6.84 32.85 -8.47
N THR A 10 -6.84 33.90 -7.63
CA THR A 10 -7.19 35.27 -8.03
C THR A 10 -6.02 36.10 -8.58
N SER A 11 -4.78 35.62 -8.43
CA SER A 11 -3.58 36.33 -8.87
C SER A 11 -2.81 35.52 -9.92
N PRO A 12 -2.22 36.15 -10.94
CA PRO A 12 -1.36 35.44 -11.88
C PRO A 12 -0.19 34.75 -11.16
N GLN A 13 0.09 33.50 -11.51
CA GLN A 13 1.26 32.78 -11.01
C GLN A 13 1.89 31.92 -12.10
N LYS A 14 3.13 31.47 -11.88
CA LYS A 14 3.80 30.59 -12.83
C LYS A 14 3.19 29.20 -12.82
N VAL A 15 3.07 28.56 -13.98
CA VAL A 15 2.54 27.19 -14.13
C VAL A 15 3.25 26.20 -13.20
N LYS A 16 4.59 26.27 -13.09
CA LYS A 16 5.37 25.40 -12.18
C LYS A 16 5.02 25.58 -10.70
N THR A 17 4.59 26.77 -10.29
CA THR A 17 4.25 27.06 -8.90
C THR A 17 2.90 26.42 -8.58
N PHE A 18 1.92 26.61 -9.47
CA PHE A 18 0.61 25.97 -9.38
C PHE A 18 0.73 24.43 -9.38
N LEU A 19 1.41 23.87 -10.38
CA LEU A 19 1.58 22.41 -10.48
C LEU A 19 2.36 21.80 -9.31
N LYS A 20 3.26 22.56 -8.66
CA LYS A 20 3.92 22.12 -7.43
C LYS A 20 2.90 21.95 -6.29
N GLY A 21 1.91 22.84 -6.20
CA GLY A 21 0.79 22.74 -5.26
C GLY A 21 -0.06 21.49 -5.52
N GLU A 22 -0.25 21.13 -6.78
CA GLU A 22 -0.91 19.89 -7.22
C GLU A 22 -0.03 18.63 -7.10
N GLY A 23 1.14 18.73 -6.45
CA GLY A 23 2.05 17.59 -6.23
C GLY A 23 2.95 17.21 -7.41
N VAL A 24 2.93 17.96 -8.53
CA VAL A 24 3.82 17.73 -9.66
C VAL A 24 5.25 18.13 -9.31
N SER A 25 6.13 17.14 -9.17
CA SER A 25 7.53 17.37 -8.84
C SER A 25 8.32 18.02 -9.99
N ARG A 26 9.44 18.68 -9.66
CA ARG A 26 10.40 19.20 -10.66
C ARG A 26 10.89 18.11 -11.62
N ARG A 27 11.08 16.88 -11.11
CA ARG A 27 11.49 15.72 -11.91
C ARG A 27 10.41 15.31 -12.90
N LEU A 28 9.15 15.36 -12.48
CA LEU A 28 8.01 15.10 -13.38
C LEU A 28 7.92 16.18 -14.46
N LEU A 29 8.03 17.46 -14.11
CA LEU A 29 8.07 18.56 -15.09
C LEU A 29 9.20 18.40 -16.13
N ALA A 30 10.41 18.03 -15.68
CA ALA A 30 11.52 17.74 -16.58
C ALA A 30 11.22 16.55 -17.50
N THR A 31 10.54 15.53 -16.98
CA THR A 31 10.13 14.35 -17.76
C THR A 31 9.07 14.72 -18.79
N LEU A 32 8.11 15.58 -18.45
CA LEU A 32 7.13 16.10 -19.42
C LEU A 32 7.85 16.79 -20.58
N LYS A 33 8.76 17.71 -20.27
CA LYS A 33 9.48 18.50 -21.28
C LYS A 33 10.42 17.68 -22.18
N TYR A 34 11.20 16.77 -21.60
CA TYR A 34 12.32 16.14 -22.30
C TYR A 34 12.11 14.67 -22.65
N ARG A 35 11.02 14.05 -22.22
CA ARG A 35 10.79 12.59 -22.37
C ARG A 35 9.38 12.26 -22.86
N GLY A 36 8.87 13.08 -23.80
CA GLY A 36 7.65 12.80 -24.57
C GLY A 36 6.33 13.08 -23.86
N GLY A 37 6.34 13.86 -22.77
CA GLY A 37 5.10 14.39 -22.20
C GLY A 37 4.78 15.76 -22.77
N ARG A 38 3.68 16.36 -22.32
CA ARG A 38 3.28 17.72 -22.73
C ARG A 38 2.75 18.49 -21.54
N LEU A 39 2.94 19.81 -21.56
CA LEU A 39 2.33 20.76 -20.63
C LEU A 39 1.49 21.74 -21.44
N LEU A 40 0.19 21.80 -21.16
CA LEU A 40 -0.76 22.61 -21.89
C LEU A 40 -1.43 23.63 -20.95
N VAL A 41 -1.69 24.83 -21.47
CA VAL A 41 -2.59 25.82 -20.88
C VAL A 41 -3.61 26.18 -21.94
N ASN A 42 -4.90 26.01 -21.64
CA ASN A 42 -6.01 26.17 -22.58
C ASN A 42 -5.75 25.41 -23.90
N ASP A 43 -5.33 24.15 -23.77
CA ASP A 43 -4.97 23.22 -24.85
C ASP A 43 -3.78 23.63 -25.75
N ASN A 44 -3.10 24.74 -25.44
CA ASN A 44 -1.88 25.17 -26.12
C ASN A 44 -0.63 24.79 -25.32
N GLU A 45 0.43 24.36 -26.00
CA GLU A 45 1.68 23.97 -25.33
C GLU A 45 2.40 25.18 -24.73
N GLN A 46 2.78 25.07 -23.47
CA GLN A 46 3.40 26.16 -22.70
C GLN A 46 4.60 25.67 -21.88
N TRP A 47 5.43 26.61 -21.47
CA TRP A 47 6.55 26.39 -20.57
C TRP A 47 6.10 26.47 -19.12
N ALA A 48 6.75 25.69 -18.27
CA ALA A 48 6.48 25.72 -16.83
C ALA A 48 6.80 27.08 -16.17
N ILE A 49 7.50 27.99 -16.86
CA ILE A 49 7.82 29.34 -16.39
C ILE A 49 6.76 30.38 -16.78
N ASP A 50 5.86 30.04 -17.70
CA ASP A 50 4.81 30.93 -18.17
C ASP A 50 3.77 31.17 -17.06
N PHE A 51 3.01 32.25 -17.20
CA PHE A 51 1.99 32.64 -16.23
C PHE A 51 0.63 32.10 -16.63
N ILE A 52 -0.16 31.72 -15.62
CA ILE A 52 -1.58 31.38 -15.73
C ILE A 52 -2.41 32.39 -14.95
N GLN A 53 -3.64 32.59 -15.42
CA GLN A 53 -4.65 33.48 -14.85
C GLN A 53 -5.90 32.69 -14.43
N GLN A 54 -6.73 33.31 -13.59
CA GLN A 54 -7.96 32.70 -13.11
C GLN A 54 -8.78 32.10 -14.27
N ASN A 55 -9.27 30.89 -14.08
CA ASN A 55 -9.99 30.10 -15.09
C ASN A 55 -9.18 29.57 -16.27
N ASP A 56 -7.84 29.68 -16.24
CA ASP A 56 -7.01 28.90 -17.16
C ASP A 56 -7.09 27.40 -16.84
N LYS A 57 -7.29 26.60 -17.89
CA LYS A 57 -7.20 25.15 -17.82
C LYS A 57 -5.75 24.74 -17.98
N VAL A 58 -5.17 24.11 -16.96
CA VAL A 58 -3.82 23.57 -17.02
C VAL A 58 -3.90 22.06 -17.18
N SER A 59 -3.17 21.51 -18.14
CA SER A 59 -3.14 20.07 -18.39
C SER A 59 -1.71 19.54 -18.49
N ILE A 60 -1.48 18.34 -17.96
CA ILE A 60 -0.28 17.57 -18.30
C ILE A 60 -0.67 16.32 -19.07
N VAL A 61 0.12 15.99 -20.08
CA VAL A 61 0.05 14.70 -20.76
C VAL A 61 1.25 13.89 -20.33
N LEU A 62 1.01 12.85 -19.53
CA LEU A 62 2.04 11.92 -19.12
C LEU A 62 2.51 11.13 -20.36
N PRO A 63 3.84 11.01 -20.58
CA PRO A 63 4.37 10.14 -21.61
C PRO A 63 4.06 8.68 -21.29
N ALA A 64 4.05 7.85 -22.32
CA ALA A 64 3.97 6.41 -22.16
C ALA A 64 5.07 5.89 -21.21
N GLU A 65 4.68 5.01 -20.31
CA GLU A 65 5.62 4.39 -19.38
C GLU A 65 6.23 3.15 -20.03
N LYS A 66 7.55 3.02 -19.93
CA LYS A 66 8.24 1.80 -20.37
C LYS A 66 8.53 0.96 -19.15
N ASN A 67 8.12 -0.31 -19.17
CA ASN A 67 8.49 -1.26 -18.16
C ASN A 67 9.99 -1.59 -18.31
N LYS A 68 10.81 -1.15 -17.35
CA LYS A 68 12.27 -1.26 -17.45
C LYS A 68 12.81 -2.67 -17.22
N ASN A 69 12.03 -3.53 -16.57
CA ASN A 69 12.52 -4.81 -16.03
C ASN A 69 11.85 -6.03 -16.65
N GLU A 70 11.17 -5.91 -17.80
CA GLU A 70 10.41 -7.01 -18.43
C GLU A 70 9.61 -7.83 -17.41
N LEU A 71 8.77 -7.15 -16.63
CA LEU A 71 7.92 -7.83 -15.65
C LEU A 71 7.10 -8.91 -16.36
N LYS A 72 7.33 -10.18 -16.00
CA LYS A 72 6.56 -11.30 -16.55
C LYS A 72 5.09 -11.14 -16.17
N LYS A 73 4.19 -11.37 -17.12
CA LYS A 73 2.74 -11.29 -16.89
C LYS A 73 2.26 -12.62 -16.31
N SER A 74 1.46 -12.56 -15.26
CA SER A 74 0.71 -13.71 -14.75
C SER A 74 -0.77 -13.48 -15.01
N PHE A 75 -1.47 -14.48 -15.56
CA PHE A 75 -2.89 -14.38 -15.91
C PHE A 75 -3.80 -15.05 -14.87
N VAL A 76 -3.24 -15.36 -13.69
CA VAL A 76 -4.05 -15.81 -12.56
C VAL A 76 -5.01 -14.67 -12.16
N PRO A 77 -6.33 -14.94 -12.03
CA PRO A 77 -7.30 -13.91 -11.67
C PRO A 77 -6.94 -13.16 -10.38
N ILE A 78 -7.29 -11.89 -10.36
CA ILE A 78 -7.15 -11.00 -9.20
C ILE A 78 -8.52 -10.68 -8.63
N ASP A 79 -8.58 -10.44 -7.32
CA ASP A 79 -9.77 -9.98 -6.63
C ASP A 79 -9.68 -8.44 -6.46
N ILE A 80 -10.52 -7.72 -7.20
CA ILE A 80 -10.52 -6.25 -7.24
C ILE A 80 -11.52 -5.74 -6.21
N ALA A 81 -11.01 -5.10 -5.15
CA ALA A 81 -11.83 -4.48 -4.11
C ALA A 81 -12.26 -3.05 -4.47
N PHE A 82 -11.42 -2.33 -5.22
CA PHE A 82 -11.71 -1.00 -5.73
C PHE A 82 -10.88 -0.72 -6.97
N GLU A 83 -11.47 -0.09 -7.98
CA GLU A 83 -10.75 0.41 -9.14
C GLU A 83 -11.37 1.71 -9.64
N ASP A 84 -10.52 2.69 -9.93
CA ASP A 84 -10.89 3.88 -10.67
C ASP A 84 -9.88 4.16 -11.80
N ARG A 85 -9.89 5.41 -12.31
CA ARG A 85 -8.95 5.83 -13.36
C ARG A 85 -7.49 5.79 -12.91
N ASP A 86 -7.22 6.12 -11.65
CA ASP A 86 -5.90 6.46 -11.12
C ASP A 86 -5.34 5.39 -10.16
N PHE A 87 -6.22 4.62 -9.49
CA PHE A 87 -5.88 3.68 -8.43
C PHE A 87 -6.59 2.32 -8.59
N LEU A 88 -5.97 1.30 -8.01
CA LEU A 88 -6.47 -0.07 -7.95
C LEU A 88 -6.16 -0.63 -6.56
N ILE A 89 -7.16 -1.17 -5.86
CA ILE A 89 -6.98 -1.91 -4.62
C ILE A 89 -7.40 -3.35 -4.85
N LEU A 90 -6.48 -4.27 -4.52
CA LEU A 90 -6.71 -5.70 -4.64
C LEU A 90 -6.83 -6.34 -3.26
N ASN A 91 -7.71 -7.33 -3.15
CA ASN A 91 -7.71 -8.26 -2.04
C ASN A 91 -6.70 -9.38 -2.33
N LYS A 92 -5.49 -9.26 -1.76
CA LYS A 92 -4.41 -10.23 -1.98
C LYS A 92 -4.73 -11.52 -1.21
N PRO A 93 -4.76 -12.69 -1.87
CA PRO A 93 -4.83 -13.95 -1.15
C PRO A 93 -3.55 -14.21 -0.35
N ALA A 94 -3.62 -15.10 0.64
CA ALA A 94 -2.42 -15.61 1.29
C ALA A 94 -1.54 -16.40 0.30
N HIS A 95 -0.29 -16.66 0.69
CA HIS A 95 0.71 -17.41 -0.08
C HIS A 95 1.19 -16.77 -1.39
N VAL A 96 0.72 -15.58 -1.72
CA VAL A 96 1.16 -14.80 -2.88
C VAL A 96 2.04 -13.63 -2.43
N ALA A 97 3.26 -13.54 -2.97
CA ALA A 97 4.16 -12.42 -2.69
C ALA A 97 3.63 -11.13 -3.34
N SER A 98 3.89 -9.97 -2.74
CA SER A 98 3.48 -8.68 -3.32
C SER A 98 4.31 -8.29 -4.55
N ILE A 99 5.62 -8.59 -4.53
CA ILE A 99 6.59 -8.27 -5.59
C ILE A 99 7.51 -9.46 -5.88
N PRO A 100 8.09 -9.55 -7.10
CA PRO A 100 9.02 -10.60 -7.47
C PRO A 100 10.22 -10.67 -6.55
N SER A 101 10.69 -11.88 -6.32
CA SER A 101 11.95 -12.18 -5.66
C SER A 101 12.67 -13.29 -6.42
N PHE A 102 13.92 -13.59 -6.07
CA PHE A 102 14.64 -14.73 -6.64
C PHE A 102 13.86 -16.06 -6.49
N LEU A 103 13.16 -16.23 -5.36
CA LEU A 103 12.38 -17.44 -5.07
C LEU A 103 11.01 -17.47 -5.76
N HIS A 104 10.43 -16.29 -6.05
CA HIS A 104 9.11 -16.14 -6.65
C HIS A 104 9.19 -15.09 -7.78
N PRO A 105 9.76 -15.42 -8.94
CA PRO A 105 10.03 -14.41 -9.97
C PRO A 105 8.82 -14.09 -10.84
N GLU A 106 7.83 -14.98 -10.94
CA GLU A 106 6.85 -14.94 -12.05
C GLU A 106 5.38 -14.79 -11.62
N ASP A 107 4.99 -15.25 -10.43
CA ASP A 107 3.61 -15.19 -9.95
C ASP A 107 3.46 -14.44 -8.63
N THR A 108 3.69 -13.13 -8.68
CA THR A 108 3.44 -12.21 -7.56
C THR A 108 2.29 -11.27 -7.90
N LEU A 109 1.77 -10.55 -6.90
CA LEU A 109 0.61 -9.69 -7.10
C LEU A 109 0.82 -8.66 -8.21
N ILE A 110 2.01 -8.05 -8.30
CA ILE A 110 2.33 -7.11 -9.38
C ILE A 110 2.41 -7.79 -10.76
N ASN A 111 2.83 -9.07 -10.86
CA ASN A 111 2.79 -9.84 -12.12
C ASN A 111 1.34 -10.08 -12.55
N ARG A 112 0.46 -10.36 -11.59
CA ARG A 112 -0.98 -10.58 -11.87
C ARG A 112 -1.67 -9.29 -12.30
N VAL A 113 -1.34 -8.14 -11.70
CA VAL A 113 -1.81 -6.83 -12.19
C VAL A 113 -1.33 -6.57 -13.62
N ALA A 114 -0.07 -6.92 -13.94
CA ALA A 114 0.43 -6.78 -15.30
C ALA A 114 -0.34 -7.65 -16.32
N GLY A 115 -0.71 -8.88 -15.95
CA GLY A 115 -1.57 -9.73 -16.79
C GLY A 115 -3.02 -9.25 -16.87
N TYR A 116 -3.56 -8.67 -15.79
CA TYR A 116 -4.88 -8.02 -15.80
C TYR A 116 -4.93 -6.86 -16.81
N TYR A 117 -3.94 -5.96 -16.77
CA TYR A 117 -3.87 -4.86 -17.74
C TYR A 117 -3.77 -5.36 -19.19
N ASP A 118 -3.03 -6.44 -19.43
CA ASP A 118 -2.96 -7.08 -20.74
C ASP A 118 -4.32 -7.61 -21.21
N ASN A 119 -5.02 -8.35 -20.35
CA ASN A 119 -6.36 -8.87 -20.66
C ASN A 119 -7.40 -7.76 -20.90
N CYS A 120 -7.20 -6.58 -20.33
CA CYS A 120 -8.08 -5.42 -20.50
C CYS A 120 -7.65 -4.49 -21.65
N HIS A 121 -6.62 -4.82 -22.43
CA HIS A 121 -6.05 -3.94 -23.46
C HIS A 121 -5.62 -2.57 -22.90
N LEU A 122 -4.97 -2.62 -21.73
CA LEU A 122 -4.42 -1.49 -20.99
C LEU A 122 -2.88 -1.59 -20.98
N GLU A 123 -2.26 -2.02 -22.08
CA GLU A 123 -0.82 -2.31 -22.15
C GLU A 123 0.05 -1.06 -21.92
N GLU A 124 -0.52 0.15 -22.00
CA GLU A 124 0.14 1.40 -21.66
C GLU A 124 0.31 1.63 -20.15
N PHE A 125 -0.44 0.90 -19.32
CA PHE A 125 -0.39 1.00 -17.87
C PHE A 125 0.72 0.11 -17.32
N VAL A 126 1.56 0.70 -16.46
CA VAL A 126 2.58 -0.02 -15.71
C VAL A 126 2.09 -0.12 -14.26
N PRO A 127 2.06 -1.31 -13.65
CA PRO A 127 1.60 -1.44 -12.27
C PRO A 127 2.60 -0.80 -11.31
N HIS A 128 2.13 0.14 -10.48
CA HIS A 128 2.93 0.76 -9.42
C HIS A 128 2.37 0.38 -8.06
N ILE A 129 3.03 -0.55 -7.38
CA ILE A 129 2.62 -0.98 -6.04
C ILE A 129 2.96 0.10 -5.00
N ALA A 130 1.99 0.56 -4.22
CA ALA A 130 2.17 1.58 -3.20
C ALA A 130 2.30 0.98 -1.79
N THR A 131 1.44 0.00 -1.46
CA THR A 131 1.53 -0.75 -0.19
C THR A 131 1.91 -2.20 -0.46
N ARG A 132 2.48 -2.88 0.53
CA ARG A 132 2.88 -4.29 0.41
C ARG A 132 2.43 -5.07 1.63
N LEU A 133 2.16 -6.35 1.40
CA LEU A 133 1.92 -7.34 2.45
C LEU A 133 2.94 -8.47 2.33
N ASP A 134 3.23 -9.14 3.45
CA ASP A 134 4.01 -10.37 3.47
C ASP A 134 3.31 -11.45 2.61
N ARG A 135 4.07 -12.43 2.14
CA ARG A 135 3.54 -13.52 1.28
C ARG A 135 2.30 -14.16 1.89
N ASP A 136 2.38 -14.52 3.17
CA ASP A 136 1.35 -15.27 3.87
C ASP A 136 0.34 -14.35 4.62
N THR A 137 0.45 -13.04 4.48
CA THR A 137 -0.58 -12.09 4.96
C THR A 137 -1.59 -11.83 3.86
N SER A 138 -2.88 -11.92 4.13
CA SER A 138 -3.96 -11.65 3.16
C SER A 138 -4.50 -10.22 3.29
N GLY A 139 -5.34 -9.79 2.35
CA GLY A 139 -6.09 -8.54 2.43
C GLY A 139 -5.62 -7.46 1.47
N LEU A 140 -6.03 -6.22 1.75
CA LEU A 140 -5.97 -5.11 0.81
C LEU A 140 -4.53 -4.67 0.47
N VAL A 141 -4.28 -4.44 -0.83
CA VAL A 141 -3.04 -3.88 -1.37
C VAL A 141 -3.37 -2.78 -2.36
N LEU A 142 -2.76 -1.61 -2.18
CA LEU A 142 -3.01 -0.40 -2.97
C LEU A 142 -1.96 -0.26 -4.08
N PHE A 143 -2.44 -0.02 -5.30
CA PHE A 143 -1.68 0.25 -6.50
C PHE A 143 -2.08 1.60 -7.09
N ALA A 144 -1.11 2.30 -7.66
CA ALA A 144 -1.34 3.38 -8.60
C ALA A 144 -1.24 2.86 -10.04
N LYS A 145 -2.13 3.34 -10.91
CA LYS A 145 -2.17 2.93 -12.31
C LYS A 145 -1.11 3.65 -13.16
N HIS A 146 -0.61 4.79 -12.68
CA HIS A 146 0.43 5.57 -13.36
C HIS A 146 1.38 6.25 -12.38
N ARG A 147 2.57 6.63 -12.86
CA ARG A 147 3.67 7.18 -12.04
C ARG A 147 3.34 8.43 -11.24
N PHE A 148 2.36 9.23 -11.70
CA PHE A 148 1.99 10.45 -11.00
C PHE A 148 1.09 10.15 -9.82
N ALA A 149 0.09 9.28 -9.99
CA ALA A 149 -0.69 8.73 -8.88
C ALA A 149 0.22 8.04 -7.86
N HIS A 150 1.22 7.28 -8.32
CA HIS A 150 2.19 6.64 -7.44
C HIS A 150 2.98 7.65 -6.60
N ALA A 151 3.50 8.71 -7.23
CA ALA A 151 4.22 9.76 -6.52
C ALA A 151 3.35 10.49 -5.47
N LEU A 152 2.05 10.67 -5.72
CA LEU A 152 1.12 11.26 -4.76
C LEU A 152 0.83 10.31 -3.59
N LEU A 153 0.70 9.00 -3.83
CA LEU A 153 0.59 8.01 -2.75
C LEU A 153 1.86 7.92 -1.91
N ASP A 154 3.04 7.97 -2.54
CA ASP A 154 4.31 7.97 -1.82
C ASP A 154 4.41 9.15 -0.85
N GLN A 155 3.93 10.34 -1.26
CA GLN A 155 3.85 11.50 -0.37
C GLN A 155 2.89 11.26 0.80
N GLN A 156 1.70 10.70 0.54
CA GLN A 156 0.74 10.38 1.59
C GLN A 156 1.30 9.33 2.57
N LEU A 157 2.01 8.32 2.09
CA LEU A 157 2.66 7.30 2.93
C LEU A 157 3.77 7.90 3.81
N GLN A 158 4.60 8.79 3.24
CA GLN A 158 5.64 9.50 3.99
C GLN A 158 5.08 10.42 5.07
N ASN A 159 3.90 11.01 4.82
CA ASN A 159 3.21 11.88 5.75
C ASN A 159 2.24 11.14 6.68
N HIS A 160 2.21 9.79 6.64
CA HIS A 160 1.31 8.97 7.46
C HIS A 160 -0.19 9.28 7.25
N GLN A 161 -0.58 9.64 6.02
CA GLN A 161 -1.96 10.01 5.65
C GLN A 161 -2.77 8.84 5.07
N ILE A 162 -2.15 7.68 4.88
CA ILE A 162 -2.83 6.45 4.48
C ILE A 162 -3.02 5.59 5.72
N ASN A 163 -4.27 5.38 6.13
CA ASN A 163 -4.60 4.49 7.22
C ASN A 163 -4.72 3.07 6.71
N LYS A 164 -4.14 2.12 7.45
CA LYS A 164 -4.29 0.70 7.19
C LYS A 164 -4.68 0.01 8.48
N PHE A 165 -5.80 -0.69 8.45
CA PHE A 165 -6.23 -1.52 9.55
C PHE A 165 -6.10 -2.99 9.20
N TYR A 166 -5.74 -3.76 10.21
CA TYR A 166 -5.54 -5.19 10.14
C TYR A 166 -6.42 -5.86 11.18
N THR A 167 -6.91 -7.04 10.84
CA THR A 167 -7.45 -7.99 11.80
C THR A 167 -6.39 -9.05 12.06
N ALA A 168 -6.10 -9.33 13.32
CA ALA A 168 -5.19 -10.40 13.72
C ALA A 168 -5.77 -11.30 14.81
N PHE A 169 -5.42 -12.58 14.78
CA PHE A 169 -5.57 -13.48 15.94
C PHE A 169 -4.23 -13.67 16.60
N VAL A 170 -4.19 -13.39 17.90
CA VAL A 170 -3.02 -13.34 18.76
C VAL A 170 -3.19 -14.41 19.84
N GLU A 171 -2.12 -15.11 20.19
CA GLU A 171 -2.17 -16.12 21.26
C GLU A 171 -2.30 -15.49 22.65
N GLY A 172 -3.22 -16.03 23.45
CA GLY A 172 -3.59 -15.47 24.73
C GLY A 172 -4.28 -14.10 24.60
N LYS A 173 -4.01 -13.22 25.56
CA LYS A 173 -4.57 -11.87 25.62
C LYS A 173 -3.52 -10.93 26.25
N LEU A 174 -3.31 -9.76 25.64
CA LEU A 174 -2.50 -8.70 26.23
C LEU A 174 -3.20 -8.13 27.48
N THR A 175 -2.42 -7.50 28.37
CA THR A 175 -2.94 -6.92 29.62
C THR A 175 -4.04 -5.89 29.36
N ASP A 176 -3.82 -5.00 28.40
CA ASP A 176 -4.74 -3.91 28.06
C ASP A 176 -5.60 -4.28 26.85
N ASP A 177 -6.86 -3.85 26.87
CA ASP A 177 -7.78 -4.03 25.73
C ASP A 177 -7.46 -3.04 24.59
N HIS A 178 -6.73 -1.95 24.86
CA HIS A 178 -6.22 -1.01 23.87
C HIS A 178 -4.82 -0.56 24.26
N GLY A 179 -3.93 -0.41 23.29
CA GLY A 179 -2.59 0.08 23.55
C GLY A 179 -1.77 0.35 22.31
N LEU A 180 -0.55 0.85 22.55
CA LEU A 180 0.43 1.18 21.54
C LEU A 180 1.72 0.41 21.81
N ILE A 181 2.19 -0.34 20.82
CA ILE A 181 3.53 -0.94 20.81
C ILE A 181 4.43 -0.01 19.99
N ASP A 182 5.21 0.82 20.67
CA ASP A 182 6.11 1.81 20.07
C ASP A 182 7.58 1.41 20.26
N GLU A 183 7.93 0.27 19.67
CA GLU A 183 9.24 -0.35 19.80
C GLU A 183 9.96 -0.41 18.44
N PRO A 184 11.20 0.11 18.31
CA PRO A 184 11.90 0.12 17.04
C PRO A 184 12.25 -1.31 16.58
N ILE A 185 12.24 -1.52 15.27
CA ILE A 185 12.51 -2.82 14.66
C ILE A 185 13.84 -2.78 13.91
N GLN A 186 14.64 -3.81 14.11
CA GLN A 186 15.87 -4.05 13.37
C GLN A 186 15.90 -5.44 12.73
N ARG A 187 16.88 -5.67 11.87
CA ARG A 187 17.16 -7.02 11.36
C ARG A 187 17.73 -7.88 12.47
N ASP A 188 17.29 -9.12 12.53
CA ASP A 188 17.89 -10.13 13.38
C ASP A 188 19.29 -10.48 12.81
N PRO A 189 20.39 -10.27 13.56
CA PRO A 189 21.75 -10.57 13.10
C PRO A 189 21.96 -12.05 12.74
N GLU A 190 21.20 -12.96 13.36
CA GLU A 190 21.32 -14.41 13.18
C GLU A 190 20.40 -14.93 12.07
N SER A 191 19.56 -14.07 11.47
CA SER A 191 18.60 -14.48 10.46
C SER A 191 18.56 -13.56 9.24
N PHE A 192 18.62 -14.17 8.06
CA PHE A 192 18.41 -13.42 6.82
C PHE A 192 16.99 -12.89 6.67
N ILE A 193 16.00 -13.50 7.32
CA ILE A 193 14.57 -13.22 7.13
C ILE A 193 13.96 -12.55 8.36
N LYS A 194 14.33 -12.97 9.57
CA LYS A 194 13.72 -12.46 10.80
C LYS A 194 14.06 -10.99 11.05
N ARG A 195 13.23 -10.43 11.91
CA ARG A 195 13.27 -9.07 12.44
C ARG A 195 13.05 -9.19 13.93
N GLN A 196 13.58 -8.25 14.70
CA GLN A 196 13.40 -8.23 16.14
C GLN A 196 13.23 -6.79 16.61
N VAL A 197 12.61 -6.61 17.77
CA VAL A 197 12.70 -5.35 18.49
C VAL A 197 14.16 -5.10 18.84
N GLY A 198 14.62 -3.87 18.69
CA GLY A 198 15.94 -3.48 19.15
C GLY A 198 16.29 -2.04 18.87
N HIS A 199 17.15 -1.50 19.74
CA HIS A 199 17.54 -0.09 19.76
C HIS A 199 18.96 0.14 19.24
N GLY A 200 19.48 -0.81 18.46
CA GLY A 200 20.82 -0.74 17.89
C GLY A 200 20.93 0.23 16.72
N GLU A 201 22.15 0.35 16.20
CA GLU A 201 22.42 1.13 14.99
C GLU A 201 21.65 0.53 13.80
N GLY A 202 20.90 1.37 13.08
CA GLY A 202 20.06 0.95 11.95
C GLY A 202 18.68 0.42 12.34
N SER A 203 18.31 0.46 13.63
CA SER A 203 16.93 0.27 14.06
C SER A 203 16.00 1.32 13.46
N GLN A 204 14.78 0.90 13.13
CA GLN A 204 13.79 1.74 12.47
C GLN A 204 12.60 1.94 13.40
N VAL A 205 12.20 3.20 13.59
CA VAL A 205 10.99 3.55 14.34
C VAL A 205 9.79 2.77 13.79
N ALA A 206 9.07 2.11 14.70
CA ALA A 206 7.93 1.31 14.39
C ALA A 206 6.85 1.47 15.47
N SER A 207 5.63 1.76 15.05
CA SER A 207 4.51 2.03 15.94
C SER A 207 3.25 1.30 15.46
N THR A 208 2.68 0.49 16.35
CA THR A 208 1.52 -0.38 16.12
C THR A 208 0.50 -0.18 17.23
N GLU A 209 -0.68 0.32 16.87
CA GLU A 209 -1.80 0.51 17.81
C GLU A 209 -2.79 -0.64 17.66
N TYR A 210 -3.38 -1.10 18.76
CA TYR A 210 -4.28 -2.25 18.77
C TYR A 210 -5.48 -2.05 19.68
N TRP A 211 -6.61 -2.65 19.30
CA TRP A 211 -7.85 -2.73 20.07
C TRP A 211 -8.33 -4.17 20.09
N LEU A 212 -8.65 -4.69 21.27
CA LEU A 212 -9.26 -5.99 21.46
C LEU A 212 -10.70 -5.94 20.98
N GLU A 213 -11.03 -6.77 20.00
CA GLU A 213 -12.39 -6.91 19.48
C GLU A 213 -13.10 -8.10 20.15
N ARG A 214 -12.34 -9.18 20.38
CA ARG A 214 -12.87 -10.42 20.95
C ARG A 214 -11.76 -11.22 21.61
N SER A 215 -12.03 -11.83 22.75
CA SER A 215 -11.12 -12.80 23.38
C SER A 215 -11.79 -14.16 23.52
N THR A 216 -11.01 -15.21 23.35
CA THR A 216 -11.34 -16.60 23.71
C THR A 216 -10.38 -17.06 24.80
N GLN A 217 -10.42 -18.34 25.18
CA GLN A 217 -9.50 -18.85 26.21
C GLN A 217 -8.04 -18.84 25.74
N ASP A 218 -7.77 -19.18 24.48
CA ASP A 218 -6.41 -19.41 23.97
C ASP A 218 -5.97 -18.39 22.91
N ALA A 219 -6.90 -17.59 22.37
CA ALA A 219 -6.59 -16.57 21.37
C ALA A 219 -7.48 -15.34 21.49
N SER A 220 -6.97 -14.20 21.03
CA SER A 220 -7.68 -12.92 21.00
C SER A 220 -7.62 -12.28 19.62
N GLN A 221 -8.75 -11.77 19.17
CA GLN A 221 -8.90 -10.98 17.95
C GLN A 221 -8.61 -9.52 18.26
N TYR A 222 -7.66 -8.94 17.53
CA TYR A 222 -7.33 -7.53 17.60
C TYR A 222 -7.60 -6.83 16.26
N ARG A 223 -8.19 -5.64 16.32
CA ARG A 223 -8.07 -4.62 15.28
C ARG A 223 -6.76 -3.89 15.50
N ILE A 224 -5.97 -3.70 14.45
CA ILE A 224 -4.63 -3.13 14.53
C ILE A 224 -4.50 -2.02 13.51
N GLN A 225 -4.02 -0.85 13.92
CA GLN A 225 -3.64 0.25 13.04
C GLN A 225 -2.12 0.36 12.97
N LEU A 226 -1.61 0.42 11.75
CA LEU A 226 -0.19 0.67 11.52
C LEU A 226 0.07 2.17 11.35
N HIS A 227 0.83 2.76 12.27
CA HIS A 227 1.35 4.11 12.13
C HIS A 227 2.66 4.13 11.32
N THR A 228 3.33 2.98 11.20
CA THR A 228 4.52 2.79 10.34
C THR A 228 4.42 1.48 9.55
N GLY A 229 5.25 1.31 8.51
CA GLY A 229 5.21 0.13 7.64
C GLY A 229 6.53 -0.65 7.56
N ARG A 230 7.01 -1.21 8.67
CA ARG A 230 8.24 -2.03 8.68
C ARG A 230 7.95 -3.49 8.29
N THR A 231 8.97 -4.17 7.77
CA THR A 231 8.88 -5.61 7.43
C THR A 231 8.50 -6.41 8.67
N HIS A 232 7.47 -7.26 8.57
CA HIS A 232 6.97 -8.10 9.65
C HIS A 232 6.53 -7.33 10.92
N GLN A 233 6.25 -6.01 10.82
CA GLN A 233 6.08 -5.16 12.01
C GLN A 233 5.09 -5.71 13.04
N ILE A 234 3.85 -5.98 12.64
CA ILE A 234 2.81 -6.51 13.53
C ILE A 234 3.28 -7.82 14.17
N ARG A 235 3.85 -8.72 13.37
CA ARG A 235 4.27 -10.04 13.80
C ARG A 235 5.35 -9.98 14.87
N VAL A 236 6.35 -9.11 14.66
CA VAL A 236 7.47 -8.88 15.60
C VAL A 236 6.97 -8.23 16.89
N HIS A 237 6.16 -7.18 16.79
CA HIS A 237 5.65 -6.44 17.94
C HIS A 237 4.82 -7.32 18.86
N PHE A 238 3.85 -8.06 18.30
CA PHE A 238 3.03 -8.98 19.10
C PHE A 238 3.88 -10.10 19.72
N ALA A 239 4.80 -10.71 18.96
CA ALA A 239 5.72 -11.70 19.50
C ALA A 239 6.61 -11.14 20.63
N SER A 240 7.09 -9.89 20.54
CA SER A 240 7.90 -9.27 21.60
C SER A 240 7.13 -9.02 22.89
N THR A 241 5.80 -8.96 22.85
CA THR A 241 4.96 -8.90 24.06
C THR A 241 4.72 -10.27 24.69
N GLY A 242 5.27 -11.35 24.13
CA GLY A 242 5.00 -12.72 24.55
C GLY A 242 3.73 -13.32 23.95
N HIS A 243 3.05 -12.60 23.05
CA HIS A 243 1.78 -12.98 22.45
C HIS A 243 1.91 -13.00 20.92
N PRO A 244 2.55 -14.03 20.32
CA PRO A 244 2.70 -14.11 18.87
C PRO A 244 1.34 -14.27 18.17
N LEU A 245 1.32 -14.02 16.85
CA LEU A 245 0.12 -14.30 16.05
C LEU A 245 -0.08 -15.81 15.92
N VAL A 246 -1.33 -16.27 16.01
CA VAL A 246 -1.69 -17.67 15.77
C VAL A 246 -1.19 -18.09 14.37
N GLY A 247 -0.53 -19.25 14.29
CA GLY A 247 0.02 -19.81 13.05
C GLY A 247 1.30 -19.11 12.54
N ASP A 248 1.86 -18.13 13.25
CA ASP A 248 3.12 -17.48 12.87
C ASP A 248 4.35 -18.24 13.36
N THR A 249 4.63 -19.35 12.70
CA THR A 249 5.76 -20.23 13.04
C THR A 249 7.13 -19.55 13.00
N LEU A 250 7.28 -18.45 12.25
CA LEU A 250 8.54 -17.69 12.19
C LEU A 250 8.83 -16.97 13.51
N TYR A 251 7.77 -16.54 14.21
CA TYR A 251 7.83 -15.73 15.43
C TYR A 251 7.29 -16.45 16.67
N GLY A 252 7.20 -17.79 16.61
CA GLY A 252 6.83 -18.62 17.76
C GLY A 252 5.34 -18.88 17.94
N GLY A 253 4.50 -18.46 16.98
CA GLY A 253 3.09 -18.81 16.96
C GLY A 253 2.87 -20.28 16.61
N HIS A 254 1.97 -20.91 17.36
CA HIS A 254 1.50 -22.28 17.20
C HIS A 254 0.48 -22.36 16.07
N VAL A 255 0.64 -23.40 15.25
CA VAL A 255 -0.37 -23.74 14.24
C VAL A 255 -1.60 -24.27 14.95
N ASP A 256 -2.74 -23.61 14.74
CA ASP A 256 -4.05 -24.08 15.21
C ASP A 256 -5.03 -24.14 14.04
N MET A 257 -5.23 -25.36 13.53
CA MET A 257 -6.05 -25.60 12.34
C MET A 257 -7.44 -24.96 12.48
N PRO A 258 -7.88 -24.15 11.50
CA PRO A 258 -7.36 -24.08 10.12
C PRO A 258 -6.27 -23.02 9.86
N MET A 259 -5.71 -22.40 10.89
CA MET A 259 -4.65 -21.39 10.74
C MET A 259 -3.26 -22.02 10.61
N GLU A 260 -2.80 -22.16 9.36
CA GLU A 260 -1.46 -22.67 8.99
C GLU A 260 -0.44 -21.56 8.69
N ARG A 261 -0.87 -20.30 8.78
CA ARG A 261 -0.09 -19.09 8.52
C ARG A 261 -0.36 -18.08 9.61
N GLN A 262 0.44 -17.01 9.68
CA GLN A 262 0.13 -15.90 10.58
C GLN A 262 -1.31 -15.43 10.35
N ALA A 263 -2.11 -15.46 11.41
CA ALA A 263 -3.51 -15.09 11.39
C ALA A 263 -3.65 -13.57 11.30
N LEU A 264 -3.28 -13.03 10.14
CA LEU A 264 -3.18 -11.60 9.84
C LEU A 264 -3.84 -11.31 8.49
N HIS A 265 -4.67 -10.27 8.48
CA HIS A 265 -5.40 -9.81 7.31
C HIS A 265 -5.49 -8.28 7.28
N CYS A 266 -5.08 -7.63 6.20
CA CYS A 266 -5.31 -6.19 6.01
C CYS A 266 -6.77 -5.96 5.62
N SER A 267 -7.60 -5.64 6.60
CA SER A 267 -9.05 -5.56 6.47
C SER A 267 -9.55 -4.24 5.94
N GLU A 268 -8.77 -3.15 6.06
CA GLU A 268 -9.23 -1.81 5.66
C GLU A 268 -8.06 -0.92 5.23
N ILE A 269 -8.28 -0.15 4.16
CA ILE A 269 -7.37 0.91 3.71
C ILE A 269 -8.20 2.17 3.51
N GLU A 270 -7.69 3.28 4.06
CA GLU A 270 -8.22 4.60 3.82
C GLU A 270 -7.13 5.51 3.26
N PHE A 271 -7.43 6.23 2.19
CA PHE A 271 -6.50 7.20 1.60
C PHE A 271 -7.25 8.35 0.93
N TYR A 272 -6.56 9.45 0.73
CA TYR A 272 -7.09 10.58 -0.03
C TYR A 272 -6.83 10.38 -1.52
N GLN A 273 -7.90 10.41 -2.32
CA GLN A 273 -7.88 10.31 -3.78
C GLN A 273 -7.70 11.75 -4.33
N PRO A 274 -6.49 12.15 -4.77
CA PRO A 274 -6.16 13.55 -5.01
C PRO A 274 -6.75 14.13 -6.30
N PHE A 275 -7.27 13.29 -7.20
CA PHE A 275 -7.80 13.73 -8.49
C PHE A 275 -9.30 14.02 -8.47
N THR A 276 -10.03 13.41 -7.53
CA THR A 276 -11.46 13.58 -7.27
C THR A 276 -11.72 14.35 -5.99
N HIS A 277 -10.67 14.61 -5.21
CA HIS A 277 -10.71 15.31 -3.92
C HIS A 277 -11.61 14.62 -2.89
N ARG A 278 -11.50 13.28 -2.77
CA ARG A 278 -12.34 12.47 -1.87
C ARG A 278 -11.51 11.52 -1.03
N MET A 279 -11.99 11.25 0.19
CA MET A 279 -11.51 10.10 0.96
C MET A 279 -12.10 8.83 0.36
N VAL A 280 -11.24 7.85 0.12
CA VAL A 280 -11.63 6.50 -0.27
C VAL A 280 -11.34 5.58 0.91
N ASN A 281 -12.38 4.88 1.36
CA ASN A 281 -12.30 3.81 2.35
C ASN A 281 -12.72 2.52 1.64
N VAL A 282 -11.85 1.50 1.72
CA VAL A 282 -12.11 0.18 1.19
C VAL A 282 -11.93 -0.83 2.30
N GLN A 283 -12.89 -1.74 2.42
CA GLN A 283 -12.89 -2.83 3.38
C GLN A 283 -12.82 -4.18 2.65
N SER A 284 -12.12 -5.13 3.24
CA SER A 284 -12.05 -6.52 2.78
C SER A 284 -12.72 -7.43 3.82
N PRO A 285 -13.57 -8.39 3.38
CA PRO A 285 -14.04 -9.43 4.28
C PRO A 285 -12.85 -10.23 4.81
N ILE A 286 -12.94 -10.68 6.06
CA ILE A 286 -11.90 -11.49 6.68
C ILE A 286 -11.66 -12.77 5.85
N ALA A 287 -10.39 -13.19 5.76
CA ALA A 287 -10.02 -14.36 5.00
C ALA A 287 -10.75 -15.63 5.49
N LEU A 288 -11.06 -16.55 4.57
CA LEU A 288 -11.90 -17.73 4.85
C LEU A 288 -11.31 -18.65 5.94
N ASP A 289 -9.99 -18.80 5.98
CA ASP A 289 -9.29 -19.56 7.03
C ASP A 289 -9.49 -18.93 8.41
N MET A 290 -9.32 -17.62 8.51
CA MET A 290 -9.57 -16.84 9.72
C MET A 290 -11.05 -16.86 10.11
N GLN A 291 -11.98 -16.81 9.16
CA GLN A 291 -13.42 -16.94 9.44
C GLN A 291 -13.76 -18.32 10.02
N LYS A 292 -13.16 -19.38 9.48
CA LYS A 292 -13.32 -20.74 10.00
C LYS A 292 -12.70 -20.87 11.39
N PHE A 293 -11.55 -20.24 11.63
CA PHE A 293 -10.93 -20.18 12.95
C PHE A 293 -11.84 -19.49 13.98
N ILE A 294 -12.47 -18.36 13.62
CA ILE A 294 -13.48 -17.73 14.48
C ILE A 294 -14.61 -18.71 14.80
N ASN A 295 -15.14 -19.40 13.80
CA ASN A 295 -16.29 -20.29 13.99
C ASN A 295 -15.96 -21.53 14.82
N LYS A 296 -14.71 -22.01 14.77
CA LYS A 296 -14.21 -23.10 15.62
C LYS A 296 -14.12 -22.69 17.09
N ASN A 297 -13.68 -21.45 17.33
CA ASN A 297 -13.40 -20.92 18.67
C ASN A 297 -14.52 -19.98 19.17
N LYS A 298 -15.75 -20.17 18.68
CA LYS A 298 -16.92 -19.37 19.04
C LYS A 298 -17.56 -19.83 20.35
#